data_AF-A0A2T3XS57-F1
#
_entry.id   AF-A0A2T3XS57-F1
#
_cell.length_a   1.000
_cell.length_b   1.000
_cell.length_c   1.000
_cell.angle_alpha   90.00
_cell.angle_beta   90.00
_cell.angle_gamma   90.00
#
_symmetry.space_group_name_H-M   'P 1'
#
loop_
_entity.id
_entity.type
_entity.pdbx_description
1 polymer ?
#
loop_
_entity_poly.entity_id
_entity_poly.type
_entity_poly.pdbx_seq_one_letter_code
_entity_poly.pdbx_strand_id
1 'polypeptide(L)'
;MRRDESLARDERVESPPPLEPPAARERHVDLAPDEPHARDDHVERPEPLSPDDPLAPPPFNPYKGNRGFTRAWHALKNSVNGFRVAIREESAFRQELTLAAILVPGGALVPVDAVSHVLLIGSVLLVLIVELLNSSVEAAIDRISLERHELSRRAKDLGSAAVTVALGACLLTWVLIAGPLLLAWIGRLVASP
;
A
#
# COMPACT_ATOMS: atom_id res chain seq x y z
N MET A 1 1.60 26.01 61.94
CA MET A 1 0.67 26.23 63.06
C MET A 1 -0.59 26.87 62.48
N ARG A 2 -1.72 26.14 62.45
CA ARG A 2 -3.16 26.53 62.50
C ARG A 2 -3.51 27.98 62.08
N ARG A 3 -4.49 28.33 61.24
CA ARG A 3 -5.84 27.82 60.85
C ARG A 3 -6.25 28.65 59.61
N ASP A 4 -6.82 28.04 58.56
CA ASP A 4 -8.25 28.08 58.19
C ASP A 4 -9.03 29.33 58.61
N GLU A 5 -9.40 30.18 57.64
CA GLU A 5 -10.64 30.98 57.59
C GLU A 5 -10.68 31.89 56.33
N SER A 6 -11.24 31.42 55.23
CA SER A 6 -11.94 32.26 54.22
C SER A 6 -12.66 31.39 53.17
N LEU A 7 -13.57 30.55 53.65
CA LEU A 7 -14.69 30.05 52.84
C LEU A 7 -15.89 30.96 53.12
N ALA A 8 -16.30 31.78 52.14
CA ALA A 8 -17.68 32.22 51.95
C ALA A 8 -17.78 33.15 50.73
N ARG A 9 -18.72 32.81 49.82
CA ARG A 9 -19.19 33.49 48.58
C ARG A 9 -18.65 32.80 47.32
N ASP A 10 -19.43 32.35 46.35
CA ASP A 10 -20.88 32.45 46.08
C ASP A 10 -21.19 31.36 45.03
N GLU A 11 -21.31 30.10 45.44
CA GLU A 11 -21.87 29.06 44.55
C GLU A 11 -23.39 29.12 44.68
N ARG A 12 -24.02 30.00 43.90
CA ARG A 12 -25.46 29.87 43.61
C ARG A 12 -25.64 28.63 42.76
N VAL A 13 -25.96 27.53 43.42
CA VAL A 13 -26.61 26.37 42.83
C VAL A 13 -27.96 26.85 42.29
N GLU A 14 -28.03 27.01 40.96
CA GLU A 14 -29.29 27.24 40.26
C GLU A 14 -30.08 25.93 40.29
N SER A 15 -31.11 25.88 41.13
CA SER A 15 -32.03 24.74 41.21
C SER A 15 -32.72 24.54 39.85
N PRO A 16 -32.81 23.31 39.32
CA PRO A 16 -33.59 23.07 38.10
C PRO A 16 -35.08 23.38 38.34
N PRO A 17 -35.79 23.90 37.33
CA PRO A 17 -37.21 24.23 37.46
C PRO A 17 -38.07 22.98 37.73
N PRO A 18 -39.24 23.13 38.37
CA PRO A 18 -40.13 22.01 38.66
C PRO A 18 -40.63 21.33 37.38
N LEU A 19 -40.68 19.99 37.38
CA LEU A 19 -41.26 19.21 36.29
C LEU A 19 -42.77 19.48 36.20
N GLU A 20 -43.22 20.02 35.07
CA GLU A 20 -44.65 20.15 34.77
C GLU A 20 -45.31 18.76 34.68
N PRO A 21 -46.51 18.56 35.25
CA PRO A 21 -47.26 17.32 35.07
C PRO A 21 -47.70 17.17 33.61
N PRO A 22 -47.73 15.94 33.06
CA PRO A 22 -48.14 15.72 31.68
C PRO A 22 -49.60 16.14 31.48
N ALA A 23 -49.82 17.12 30.61
CA ALA A 23 -51.14 17.49 30.14
C ALA A 23 -51.82 16.26 29.51
N ALA A 24 -52.98 15.90 30.04
CA ALA A 24 -53.85 14.87 29.48
C ALA A 24 -54.23 15.27 28.05
N ARG A 25 -53.64 14.62 27.05
CA ARG A 25 -54.13 14.68 25.67
C ARG A 25 -55.44 13.91 25.62
N GLU A 26 -56.54 14.64 25.66
CA GLU A 26 -57.88 14.14 25.36
C GLU A 26 -57.85 13.49 23.97
N ARG A 27 -58.12 12.19 23.92
CA ARG A 27 -58.34 11.47 22.67
C ARG A 27 -59.69 11.89 22.12
N HIS A 28 -59.71 12.87 21.23
CA HIS A 28 -60.84 13.09 20.34
C HIS A 28 -60.86 11.93 19.34
N VAL A 29 -61.80 11.00 19.53
CA VAL A 29 -62.09 9.93 18.57
C VAL A 29 -62.93 10.56 17.48
N ASP A 30 -62.27 11.09 16.45
CA ASP A 30 -62.93 11.46 15.21
C ASP A 30 -63.16 10.18 14.39
N LEU A 31 -64.38 9.66 14.43
CA LEU A 31 -64.88 8.60 13.56
C LEU A 31 -65.00 9.15 12.13
N ALA A 32 -63.95 8.98 11.32
CA ALA A 32 -64.03 9.14 9.87
C ALA A 32 -64.65 7.87 9.22
N PRO A 33 -65.43 7.99 8.12
CA PRO A 33 -66.13 6.86 7.53
C PRO A 33 -65.16 5.87 6.87
N ASP A 34 -65.45 4.58 6.94
CA ASP A 34 -64.70 3.50 6.28
C ASP A 34 -64.48 3.80 4.80
N GLU A 35 -63.25 4.15 4.42
CA GLU A 35 -62.86 4.20 3.01
C GLU A 35 -62.82 2.76 2.46
N PRO A 36 -63.42 2.50 1.29
CA PRO A 36 -63.37 1.16 0.70
C PRO A 36 -61.92 0.86 0.33
N HIS A 37 -61.38 -0.21 0.91
CA HIS A 37 -60.03 -0.73 0.63
C HIS A 37 -59.76 -0.73 -0.88
N ALA A 38 -59.00 0.27 -1.33
CA ALA A 38 -58.40 0.25 -2.64
C ALA A 38 -57.57 -1.03 -2.70
N ARG A 39 -57.87 -1.88 -3.69
CA ARG A 39 -57.04 -3.03 -4.01
C ARG A 39 -55.63 -2.49 -4.24
N ASP A 40 -54.72 -2.83 -3.35
CA ASP A 40 -53.29 -2.67 -3.57
C ASP A 40 -52.94 -3.60 -4.74
N ASP A 41 -53.09 -3.08 -5.96
CA ASP A 41 -52.39 -3.60 -7.12
C ASP A 41 -50.92 -3.20 -6.92
N HIS A 42 -50.28 -3.80 -5.91
CA HIS A 42 -48.84 -3.91 -5.83
C HIS A 42 -48.42 -4.72 -7.06
N VAL A 43 -48.18 -4.00 -8.16
CA VAL A 43 -47.30 -4.50 -9.21
C VAL A 43 -45.98 -4.76 -8.50
N GLU A 44 -45.75 -6.02 -8.12
CA GLU A 44 -44.48 -6.52 -7.62
C GLU A 44 -43.43 -6.10 -8.63
N ARG A 45 -42.71 -5.02 -8.33
CA ARG A 45 -41.51 -4.70 -9.09
C ARG A 45 -40.52 -5.79 -8.71
N PRO A 46 -40.01 -6.58 -9.68
CA PRO A 46 -39.03 -7.62 -9.36
C PRO A 46 -37.90 -6.98 -8.55
N GLU A 47 -37.57 -7.56 -7.39
CA GLU A 47 -36.41 -7.13 -6.63
C GLU A 47 -35.18 -7.16 -7.54
N PRO A 48 -34.33 -6.12 -7.51
CA PRO A 48 -33.11 -6.11 -8.29
C PRO A 48 -32.23 -7.29 -7.85
N LEU A 49 -31.88 -8.16 -8.82
CA LEU A 49 -31.05 -9.34 -8.62
C LEU A 49 -29.77 -8.98 -7.84
N SER A 50 -29.49 -9.74 -6.78
CA SER A 50 -28.26 -9.58 -5.98
C SER A 50 -27.02 -9.87 -6.85
N PRO A 51 -25.85 -9.24 -6.59
CA PRO A 51 -24.62 -9.50 -7.35
C PRO A 51 -24.18 -10.97 -7.40
N ASP A 52 -24.66 -11.79 -6.45
CA ASP A 52 -24.38 -13.22 -6.34
C ASP A 52 -25.45 -14.11 -7.00
N ASP A 53 -26.47 -13.53 -7.64
CA ASP A 53 -27.53 -14.28 -8.31
C ASP A 53 -26.98 -14.96 -9.60
N PRO A 54 -27.17 -16.27 -9.79
CA PRO A 54 -26.74 -16.99 -11.00
C PRO A 54 -27.30 -16.41 -12.31
N LEU A 55 -28.41 -15.68 -12.24
CA LEU A 55 -29.06 -15.04 -13.39
C LEU A 55 -28.68 -13.56 -13.55
N ALA A 56 -27.87 -12.99 -12.64
CA ALA A 56 -27.38 -11.62 -12.78
C ALA A 56 -26.38 -11.52 -13.94
N PRO A 57 -26.50 -10.50 -14.82
CA PRO A 57 -25.46 -10.23 -15.79
C PRO A 57 -24.15 -9.91 -15.05
N PRO A 58 -23.01 -10.49 -15.46
CA PRO A 58 -21.74 -10.26 -14.78
C PRO A 58 -21.46 -8.75 -14.71
N PRO A 59 -20.89 -8.25 -13.60
CA PRO A 59 -20.66 -6.82 -13.43
C PRO A 59 -19.87 -6.26 -14.62
N PHE A 60 -20.30 -5.11 -15.12
CA PHE A 60 -19.62 -4.40 -16.19
C PHE A 60 -18.16 -4.20 -15.78
N ASN A 61 -17.24 -4.87 -16.47
CA ASN A 61 -15.81 -4.74 -16.22
C ASN A 61 -15.25 -3.69 -17.21
N PRO A 62 -15.02 -2.44 -16.78
CA PRO A 62 -14.51 -1.38 -17.65
C PRO A 62 -13.11 -1.66 -18.22
N TYR A 63 -12.40 -2.69 -17.71
CA TYR A 63 -11.10 -3.11 -18.20
C TYR A 63 -11.16 -4.24 -19.25
N LYS A 64 -12.36 -4.69 -19.64
CA LYS A 64 -12.58 -5.79 -20.60
C LYS A 64 -12.67 -5.30 -22.06
N GLY A 65 -11.86 -4.30 -22.44
CA GLY A 65 -11.90 -3.67 -23.78
C GLY A 65 -10.57 -3.59 -24.55
N ASN A 66 -9.41 -3.64 -23.89
CA ASN A 66 -8.13 -3.38 -24.55
C ASN A 66 -7.42 -4.70 -24.91
N ARG A 67 -7.65 -5.23 -26.11
CA ARG A 67 -6.99 -6.45 -26.60
C ARG A 67 -5.58 -6.15 -27.13
N GLY A 68 -4.62 -6.99 -26.75
CA GLY A 68 -3.29 -7.09 -27.36
C GLY A 68 -2.34 -5.91 -27.10
N PHE A 69 -1.89 -5.28 -28.17
CA PHE A 69 -0.80 -4.29 -28.18
C PHE A 69 -1.09 -3.03 -27.38
N THR A 70 -2.32 -2.52 -27.40
CA THR A 70 -2.69 -1.31 -26.65
C THR A 70 -2.50 -1.52 -25.14
N ARG A 71 -2.76 -2.73 -24.63
CA ARG A 71 -2.58 -3.07 -23.21
C ARG A 71 -1.09 -3.19 -22.84
N ALA A 72 -0.29 -3.81 -23.71
CA ALA A 72 1.16 -3.89 -23.53
C ALA A 72 1.81 -2.49 -23.56
N TRP A 73 1.35 -1.62 -24.46
CA TRP A 73 1.80 -0.23 -24.52
C TRP A 73 1.42 0.56 -23.26
N HIS A 74 0.18 0.44 -22.79
CA HIS A 74 -0.23 1.05 -21.51
C HIS A 74 0.57 0.51 -20.32
N ALA A 75 0.82 -0.80 -20.27
CA ALA A 75 1.66 -1.41 -19.25
C ALA A 75 3.09 -0.84 -19.29
N LEU A 76 3.71 -0.78 -20.48
CA LEU A 76 5.04 -0.21 -20.66
C LEU A 76 5.10 1.26 -20.24
N LYS A 77 4.12 2.08 -20.66
CA LYS A 77 4.01 3.48 -20.25
C LYS A 77 3.88 3.61 -18.73
N ASN A 78 3.06 2.76 -18.11
CA ASN A 78 2.89 2.74 -16.66
C ASN A 78 4.19 2.33 -15.95
N SER A 79 4.92 1.33 -16.47
CA SER A 79 6.22 0.91 -15.96
C SER A 79 7.24 2.05 -16.04
N VAL A 80 7.34 2.75 -17.19
CA VAL A 80 8.24 3.90 -17.36
C VAL A 80 7.91 5.01 -16.37
N ASN A 81 6.62 5.28 -16.13
CA ASN A 81 6.21 6.24 -15.12
C ASN A 81 6.61 5.78 -13.71
N GLY A 82 6.42 4.50 -13.38
CA GLY A 82 6.86 3.92 -12.09
C GLY A 82 8.36 4.09 -11.85
N PHE A 83 9.20 3.77 -12.85
CA PHE A 83 10.65 4.02 -12.78
C PHE A 83 10.98 5.49 -12.60
N ARG A 84 10.29 6.40 -13.32
CA ARG A 84 10.53 7.84 -13.18
C ARG A 84 10.21 8.35 -11.77
N VAL A 85 9.11 7.87 -11.17
CA VAL A 85 8.73 8.20 -9.79
C VAL A 85 9.79 7.68 -8.83
N ALA A 86 10.16 6.39 -8.90
CA ALA A 86 11.19 5.80 -8.05
C ALA A 86 12.53 6.54 -8.13
N ILE A 87 13.00 6.89 -9.33
CA ILE A 87 14.25 7.67 -9.49
C ILE A 87 14.15 9.06 -8.83
N ARG A 88 12.99 9.71 -8.92
CA ARG A 88 12.82 11.08 -8.42
C ARG A 88 12.63 11.11 -6.90
N GLU A 89 11.81 10.21 -6.38
CA GLU A 89 11.33 10.26 -5.00
C GLU A 89 12.20 9.42 -4.06
N GLU A 90 12.78 8.30 -4.54
CA GLU A 90 13.50 7.35 -3.69
C GLU A 90 15.02 7.49 -3.82
N SER A 91 15.66 7.98 -2.75
CA SER A 91 17.10 8.16 -2.72
C SER A 91 17.88 6.85 -2.70
N ALA A 92 17.35 5.83 -2.01
CA ALA A 92 17.94 4.49 -1.95
C ALA A 92 17.89 3.82 -3.34
N PHE A 93 16.74 3.85 -4.02
CA PHE A 93 16.63 3.37 -5.40
C PHE A 93 17.65 4.02 -6.36
N ARG A 94 17.95 5.31 -6.23
CA ARG A 94 19.01 5.95 -7.06
C ARG A 94 20.40 5.40 -6.78
N GLN A 95 20.71 5.09 -5.51
CA GLN A 95 22.00 4.52 -5.14
C GLN A 95 22.15 3.12 -5.74
N GLU A 96 21.12 2.30 -5.61
CA GLU A 96 21.09 0.95 -6.19
C GLU A 96 21.12 0.97 -7.71
N LEU A 97 20.40 1.90 -8.35
CA LEU A 97 20.44 2.08 -9.80
C LEU A 97 21.83 2.51 -10.28
N THR A 98 22.54 3.34 -9.51
CA THR A 98 23.92 3.73 -9.81
C THR A 98 24.86 2.53 -9.70
N LEU A 99 24.71 1.72 -8.65
CA LEU A 99 25.43 0.46 -8.52
C LEU A 99 25.11 -0.48 -9.69
N ALA A 100 23.85 -0.60 -10.08
CA ALA A 100 23.44 -1.43 -11.20
C ALA A 100 24.05 -0.98 -12.52
N ALA A 101 24.16 0.33 -12.77
CA ALA A 101 24.81 0.89 -13.95
C ALA A 101 26.30 0.53 -14.05
N ILE A 102 26.96 0.19 -12.92
CA ILE A 102 28.36 -0.25 -12.88
C ILE A 102 28.44 -1.78 -12.93
N LEU A 103 27.65 -2.46 -12.09
CA LEU A 103 27.70 -3.89 -11.89
C LEU A 103 27.13 -4.67 -13.07
N VAL A 104 26.07 -4.20 -13.75
CA VAL A 104 25.52 -4.92 -14.91
C VAL A 104 26.52 -4.97 -16.07
N PRO A 105 27.14 -3.86 -16.51
CA PRO A 105 28.21 -3.92 -17.51
C PRO A 105 29.41 -4.72 -17.02
N GLY A 106 29.84 -4.51 -15.76
CA GLY A 106 30.95 -5.27 -15.18
C GLY A 106 30.69 -6.78 -15.26
N GLY A 107 29.54 -7.22 -14.77
CA GLY A 107 29.13 -8.62 -14.76
C GLY A 107 28.97 -9.21 -16.16
N ALA A 108 28.65 -8.41 -17.18
CA ALA A 108 28.60 -8.84 -18.58
C ALA A 108 29.99 -8.97 -19.24
N LEU A 109 31.01 -8.26 -18.73
CA LEU A 109 32.36 -8.24 -19.30
C LEU A 109 33.35 -9.19 -18.62
N VAL A 110 33.04 -9.69 -17.41
CA VAL A 110 33.89 -10.66 -16.72
C VAL A 110 33.92 -11.98 -17.52
N PRO A 111 35.09 -12.62 -17.71
CA PRO A 111 35.22 -13.87 -18.46
C PRO A 111 34.75 -15.08 -17.64
N VAL A 112 33.43 -15.28 -17.54
CA VAL A 112 32.79 -16.41 -16.84
C VAL A 112 31.84 -17.17 -17.76
N ASP A 113 31.34 -18.32 -17.30
CA ASP A 113 30.32 -19.08 -18.03
C ASP A 113 28.96 -18.34 -18.06
N ALA A 114 28.06 -18.82 -18.93
CA ALA A 114 26.75 -18.21 -19.14
C ALA A 114 25.86 -18.18 -17.89
N VAL A 115 25.92 -19.22 -17.04
CA VAL A 115 25.13 -19.27 -15.79
C VAL A 115 25.66 -18.22 -14.82
N SER A 116 26.98 -18.10 -14.69
CA SER A 116 27.63 -17.07 -13.87
C SER A 116 27.25 -15.65 -14.31
N HIS A 117 27.18 -15.37 -15.61
CA HIS A 117 26.66 -14.09 -16.12
C HIS A 117 25.20 -13.83 -15.67
N VAL A 118 24.33 -14.83 -15.83
CA VAL A 118 22.92 -14.73 -15.42
C VAL A 118 22.81 -14.47 -13.92
N LEU A 119 23.63 -15.11 -13.09
CA LEU A 119 23.64 -14.89 -11.64
C LEU A 119 24.14 -13.49 -11.27
N LEU A 120 25.23 -13.02 -11.88
CA LEU A 120 25.79 -11.68 -11.62
C LEU A 120 24.81 -10.56 -12.00
N ILE A 121 24.24 -10.63 -13.21
CA ILE A 121 23.27 -9.63 -13.69
C ILE A 121 21.94 -9.79 -12.95
N GLY A 122 21.46 -11.03 -12.83
CA GLY A 122 20.18 -11.34 -12.20
C GLY A 122 20.11 -10.94 -10.73
N SER A 123 21.20 -11.07 -9.97
CA SER A 123 21.25 -10.64 -8.57
C SER A 123 21.13 -9.12 -8.42
N VAL A 124 21.74 -8.34 -9.31
CA VAL A 124 21.60 -6.88 -9.35
C VAL A 124 20.18 -6.48 -9.72
N LEU A 125 19.58 -7.14 -10.71
CA LEU A 125 18.19 -6.90 -11.09
C LEU A 125 17.22 -7.27 -9.95
N LEU A 126 17.51 -8.33 -9.19
CA LEU A 126 16.72 -8.72 -8.03
C LEU A 126 16.72 -7.62 -6.96
N VAL A 127 17.85 -6.99 -6.68
CA VAL A 127 17.94 -5.85 -5.75
C VAL A 127 17.00 -4.73 -6.20
N LEU A 128 17.09 -4.30 -7.47
CA LEU A 128 16.21 -3.26 -8.01
C LEU A 128 14.73 -3.63 -7.94
N ILE A 129 14.38 -4.89 -8.20
CA ILE A 129 12.99 -5.38 -8.10
C ILE A 129 12.50 -5.26 -6.66
N VAL A 130 13.29 -5.75 -5.69
CA VAL A 130 12.90 -5.76 -4.28
C VAL A 130 12.77 -4.34 -3.75
N GLU A 131 13.65 -3.42 -4.16
CA GLU A 131 13.58 -2.01 -3.76
C GLU A 131 12.35 -1.29 -4.36
N LEU A 132 12.00 -1.55 -5.62
CA LEU A 132 10.77 -1.04 -6.22
C LEU A 132 9.52 -1.56 -5.48
N LEU A 133 9.54 -2.84 -5.08
CA LEU A 133 8.45 -3.42 -4.29
C LEU A 133 8.39 -2.79 -2.89
N ASN A 134 9.53 -2.62 -2.22
CA ASN A 134 9.61 -1.95 -0.93
C ASN A 134 9.03 -0.52 -1.01
N SER A 135 9.50 0.27 -1.97
CA SER A 135 9.02 1.65 -2.20
C SER A 135 7.51 1.68 -2.48
N SER A 136 6.99 0.70 -3.24
CA SER A 136 5.55 0.60 -3.52
C SER A 136 4.71 0.31 -2.27
N VAL A 137 5.25 -0.52 -1.36
CA VAL A 137 4.61 -0.85 -0.08
C VAL A 137 4.64 0.37 0.85
N GLU A 138 5.78 1.08 0.91
CA GLU A 138 5.90 2.32 1.69
C GLU A 138 4.89 3.37 1.22
N ALA A 139 4.80 3.62 -0.09
CA ALA A 139 3.84 4.56 -0.66
C ALA A 139 2.38 4.17 -0.37
N ALA A 140 2.06 2.86 -0.42
CA ALA A 140 0.72 2.37 -0.10
C ALA A 140 0.38 2.55 1.39
N ILE A 141 1.33 2.28 2.28
CA ILE A 141 1.18 2.47 3.73
C ILE A 141 1.02 3.95 4.08
N ASP A 142 1.84 4.82 3.48
CA ASP A 142 1.82 6.26 3.76
C ASP A 142 0.52 6.92 3.30
N ARG A 143 -0.15 6.35 2.29
CA ARG A 143 -1.49 6.79 1.88
C ARG A 143 -2.58 6.40 2.88
N ILE A 144 -2.46 5.26 3.58
CA ILE A 144 -3.54 4.69 4.41
C ILE A 144 -3.36 5.05 5.90
N SER A 145 -2.13 5.21 6.36
CA SER A 145 -1.79 5.35 7.78
C SER A 145 -1.79 6.82 8.23
N LEU A 146 -2.97 7.40 8.50
CA LEU A 146 -3.06 8.74 9.12
C LEU A 146 -2.74 8.72 10.63
N GLU A 147 -2.87 7.57 11.29
CA GLU A 147 -2.41 7.31 12.66
C GLU A 147 -1.28 6.26 12.63
N ARG A 148 -0.28 6.41 13.52
CA ARG A 148 0.86 5.48 13.63
C ARG A 148 0.38 4.13 14.16
N HIS A 149 0.03 3.22 13.26
CA HIS A 149 -0.31 1.83 13.58
C HIS A 149 0.93 0.93 13.63
N GLU A 150 1.00 0.06 14.64
CA GLU A 150 2.05 -0.96 14.80
C GLU A 150 2.18 -1.87 13.56
N LEU A 151 1.08 -2.10 12.83
CA LEU A 151 1.09 -2.88 11.59
C LEU A 151 1.84 -2.17 10.45
N SER A 152 1.66 -0.85 10.30
CA SER A 152 2.37 -0.04 9.30
C SER A 152 3.88 -0.10 9.52
N ARG A 153 4.30 -0.03 10.79
CA ARG A 153 5.71 -0.16 11.17
C ARG A 153 6.26 -1.54 10.78
N ARG A 154 5.58 -2.62 11.17
CA ARG A 154 6.02 -3.99 10.84
C ARG A 154 6.14 -4.21 9.33
N ALA A 155 5.20 -3.69 8.55
CA ALA A 155 5.23 -3.84 7.10
C ALA A 155 6.46 -3.13 6.48
N LYS A 156 6.80 -1.92 6.95
CA LYS A 156 8.03 -1.22 6.55
C LYS A 156 9.30 -1.96 6.97
N ASP A 157 9.34 -2.46 8.22
CA ASP A 157 10.49 -3.22 8.74
C ASP A 157 10.74 -4.49 7.90
N LEU A 158 9.68 -5.20 7.51
CA LEU A 158 9.77 -6.39 6.64
C LEU A 158 10.23 -6.05 5.22
N GLY A 159 9.75 -4.93 4.67
CA GLY A 159 10.19 -4.45 3.35
C GLY A 159 11.69 -4.14 3.32
N SER A 160 12.17 -3.37 4.31
CA SER A 160 13.60 -3.08 4.49
C SER A 160 14.44 -4.36 4.72
N ALA A 161 13.91 -5.34 5.45
CA ALA A 161 14.57 -6.63 5.64
C ALA A 161 14.71 -7.40 4.32
N ALA A 162 13.69 -7.37 3.45
CA ALA A 162 13.75 -7.99 2.14
C ALA A 162 14.84 -7.37 1.25
N VAL A 163 14.94 -6.03 1.24
CA VAL A 163 16.02 -5.31 0.53
C VAL A 163 17.39 -5.74 1.05
N THR A 164 17.55 -5.81 2.37
CA THR A 164 18.80 -6.26 3.01
C THR A 164 19.19 -7.68 2.58
N VAL A 165 18.23 -8.60 2.52
CA VAL A 165 18.47 -9.97 2.06
C VAL A 165 18.86 -10.01 0.57
N ALA A 166 18.21 -9.20 -0.27
CA ALA A 166 18.55 -9.10 -1.69
C ALA A 166 19.98 -8.54 -1.90
N LEU A 167 20.36 -7.50 -1.16
CA LEU A 167 21.72 -6.95 -1.16
C LEU A 167 22.75 -7.99 -0.69
N GLY A 168 22.44 -8.74 0.38
CA GLY A 168 23.30 -9.81 0.87
C GLY A 168 23.49 -10.94 -0.16
N ALA A 169 22.42 -11.34 -0.85
CA ALA A 169 22.49 -12.32 -1.93
C ALA A 169 23.34 -11.79 -3.11
N CYS A 170 23.14 -10.53 -3.52
CA CYS A 170 23.94 -9.89 -4.56
C CYS A 170 25.42 -9.85 -4.19
N LEU A 171 25.76 -9.40 -2.97
CA LEU A 171 27.13 -9.38 -2.49
C LEU A 171 27.76 -10.77 -2.50
N LEU A 172 27.05 -11.79 -2.00
CA LEU A 172 27.53 -13.16 -1.96
C LEU A 172 27.80 -13.70 -3.38
N THR A 173 26.88 -13.50 -4.31
CA THR A 173 27.04 -13.91 -5.72
C THR A 173 28.27 -13.27 -6.34
N TRP A 174 28.46 -11.97 -6.15
CA TRP A 174 29.60 -11.24 -6.70
C TRP A 174 30.94 -11.67 -6.09
N VAL A 175 31.00 -11.83 -4.76
CA VAL A 175 32.20 -12.28 -4.07
C VAL A 175 32.60 -13.69 -4.51
N LEU A 176 31.64 -14.62 -4.64
CA LEU A 176 31.94 -16.01 -4.98
C LEU A 176 32.34 -16.19 -6.45
N ILE A 177 31.74 -15.43 -7.37
CA ILE A 177 31.98 -15.58 -8.81
C ILE A 177 33.09 -14.65 -9.30
N ALA A 178 32.96 -13.34 -9.06
CA ALA A 178 33.89 -12.34 -9.57
C ALA A 178 35.09 -12.12 -8.65
N GLY A 179 34.95 -12.38 -7.35
CA GLY A 179 36.01 -12.19 -6.35
C GLY A 179 37.32 -12.93 -6.68
N PRO A 180 37.31 -14.23 -6.97
CA PRO A 180 38.53 -14.97 -7.32
C PRO A 180 39.22 -14.41 -8.57
N LEU A 181 38.45 -13.99 -9.57
CA LEU A 181 38.95 -13.41 -10.82
C LEU A 181 39.61 -12.06 -10.57
N LEU A 182 39.01 -11.23 -9.72
CA LEU A 182 39.55 -9.94 -9.32
C LEU A 182 40.86 -10.10 -8.56
N LEU A 183 40.93 -11.02 -7.58
CA LEU A 183 42.16 -11.31 -6.83
C LEU A 183 43.27 -11.83 -7.73
N ALA A 184 42.96 -12.73 -8.66
CA ALA A 184 43.92 -13.24 -9.64
C ALA A 184 44.42 -12.15 -10.60
N TRP A 185 43.55 -11.21 -11.00
CA TRP A 185 43.94 -10.06 -11.80
C TRP A 185 44.85 -9.10 -11.04
N ILE A 186 44.52 -8.76 -9.79
CA ILE A 186 45.36 -7.93 -8.92
C ILE A 186 46.72 -8.59 -8.70
N GLY A 187 46.76 -9.90 -8.42
CA GLY A 187 48.00 -10.63 -8.23
C GLY A 187 48.92 -10.56 -9.46
N ARG A 188 48.36 -10.63 -10.68
CA ARG A 188 49.12 -10.47 -11.93
C ARG A 188 49.67 -9.06 -12.11
N LEU A 189 48.91 -8.02 -11.75
CA LEU A 189 49.38 -6.64 -11.81
C LEU A 189 50.56 -6.38 -10.86
N VAL A 190 50.49 -6.90 -9.64
CA VAL A 190 51.56 -6.73 -8.64
C VAL A 190 52.81 -7.52 -9.01
N ALA A 191 52.65 -8.67 -9.67
CA ALA A 191 53.75 -9.54 -10.08
C ALA A 191 54.43 -9.13 -11.41
N SER A 192 53.95 -8.09 -12.09
CA SER A 192 54.53 -7.59 -13.35
C SER A 192 55.52 -6.46 -13.06
N PRO A 193 56.86 -6.69 -13.14
CA PRO A 193 57.89 -5.67 -12.91
C PRO A 193 58.01 -4.66 -14.04
#